data_AF-A0A963C9E5-F1
#
_entry.id   AF-A0A963C9E5-F1
#
_cell.length_a   1.000
_cell.length_b   1.000
_cell.length_c   1.000
_cell.angle_alpha   90.00
_cell.angle_beta   90.00
_cell.angle_gamma   90.00
#
_symmetry.space_group_name_H-M   'P 1'
#
loop_
_entity.id
_entity.type
_entity.pdbx_description
1 polymer ?
#
loop_
_entity_poly.entity_id
_entity_poly.type
_entity_poly.pdbx_seq_one_letter_code
_entity_poly.pdbx_strand_id
1 'polypeptide(L)'
;VAIPAKHRDALSTLSGGRLVLTAHPHRCLLLYPEPAWEPKRDEVLRKSSFEPRAALLKRLLVGFAQEESMDAAGRVLVSPSLRQFAQLEKQVWLVGQGSHFELWSDEGWSNQLEKMVAIGVDLLPPGMEDFSL
;
A
#
# COMPACT_ATOMS: atom_id res chain seq x y z
N VAL A 1 -4.24 4.40 -12.25
CA VAL A 1 -3.87 5.56 -11.40
C VAL A 1 -2.62 6.19 -11.98
N ALA A 2 -2.54 7.52 -12.03
CA ALA A 2 -1.34 8.22 -12.54
C ALA A 2 -0.36 8.47 -11.39
N ILE A 3 0.89 8.04 -11.57
CA ILE A 3 1.96 8.27 -10.59
C ILE A 3 2.51 9.70 -10.79
N PRO A 4 2.68 10.50 -9.73
CA PRO A 4 3.30 11.82 -9.83
C PRO A 4 4.71 11.74 -10.43
N ALA A 5 5.06 12.69 -11.29
CA ALA A 5 6.32 12.69 -12.05
C ALA A 5 7.57 12.47 -11.18
N LYS A 6 7.61 13.10 -9.99
CA LYS A 6 8.72 13.01 -9.03
C LYS A 6 9.05 11.58 -8.55
N HIS A 7 8.12 10.63 -8.67
CA HIS A 7 8.33 9.25 -8.24
C HIS A 7 8.63 8.29 -9.40
N ARG A 8 8.38 8.70 -10.65
CA ARG A 8 8.47 7.80 -11.82
C ARG A 8 9.89 7.33 -12.05
N ASP A 9 10.84 8.25 -12.04
CA ASP A 9 12.25 7.93 -12.30
C ASP A 9 12.79 6.94 -11.26
N ALA A 10 12.50 7.16 -9.98
CA ALA A 10 12.89 6.27 -8.91
C ALA A 10 12.32 4.85 -9.09
N LEU A 11 11.03 4.73 -9.42
CA LEU A 11 10.38 3.43 -9.67
C LEU A 11 10.95 2.74 -10.91
N SER A 12 11.23 3.49 -11.97
CA SER A 12 11.89 2.98 -13.18
C SER A 12 13.31 2.49 -12.89
N THR A 13 14.10 3.22 -12.11
CA THR A 13 15.45 2.81 -11.72
C THR A 13 15.46 1.58 -10.83
N LEU A 14 14.53 1.48 -9.87
CA LEU A 14 14.49 0.38 -8.91
C LEU A 14 14.05 -0.96 -9.51
N SER A 15 13.07 -0.95 -10.42
CA SER A 15 12.44 -2.19 -10.91
C SER A 15 12.06 -2.16 -12.39
N GLY A 16 12.56 -1.19 -13.17
CA GLY A 16 12.15 -1.00 -14.56
C GLY A 16 10.66 -0.64 -14.70
N GLY A 17 10.06 -0.08 -13.65
CA GLY A 17 8.63 0.23 -13.61
C GLY A 17 7.74 -0.98 -13.33
N ARG A 18 8.31 -2.15 -12.95
CA ARG A 18 7.56 -3.29 -12.42
C ARG A 18 7.10 -3.03 -11.01
N LEU A 19 5.81 -3.16 -10.79
CA LEU A 19 5.14 -2.82 -9.55
C LEU A 19 4.25 -3.97 -9.11
N VAL A 20 3.95 -4.00 -7.82
CA VAL A 20 2.99 -4.95 -7.23
C VAL A 20 1.93 -4.16 -6.48
N LEU A 21 0.68 -4.38 -6.86
CA LEU A 21 -0.49 -3.91 -6.13
C LEU A 21 -1.00 -5.00 -5.19
N THR A 22 -1.36 -4.66 -3.96
CA THR A 22 -2.04 -5.58 -3.04
C THR A 22 -2.98 -4.84 -2.08
N ALA A 23 -3.73 -5.56 -1.25
CA ALA A 23 -4.73 -5.03 -0.33
C ALA A 23 -4.20 -4.91 1.12
N HIS A 24 -4.63 -3.85 1.83
CA HIS A 24 -4.34 -3.65 3.25
C HIS A 24 -5.60 -3.79 4.12
N PRO A 25 -5.50 -4.23 5.40
CA PRO A 25 -6.65 -4.31 6.31
C PRO A 25 -7.43 -3.01 6.48
N HIS A 26 -6.78 -1.86 6.29
CA HIS A 26 -7.44 -0.54 6.37
C HIS A 26 -8.26 -0.16 5.12
N ARG A 27 -8.50 -1.10 4.19
CA ARG A 27 -9.27 -0.88 2.95
C ARG A 27 -8.60 0.12 1.98
N CYS A 28 -7.28 0.13 1.96
CA CYS A 28 -6.47 0.77 0.92
C CYS A 28 -5.71 -0.28 0.11
N LEU A 29 -5.11 0.15 -1.01
CA LEU A 29 -4.14 -0.69 -1.72
C LEU A 29 -2.72 -0.28 -1.38
N LEU A 30 -1.82 -1.23 -1.40
CA LEU A 30 -0.38 -1.00 -1.32
C LEU A 30 0.20 -1.12 -2.73
N LEU A 31 1.11 -0.22 -3.09
CA LEU A 31 1.85 -0.22 -4.34
C LEU A 31 3.35 -0.28 -4.04
N TYR A 32 3.95 -1.44 -4.30
CA TYR A 32 5.37 -1.69 -4.10
C TYR A 32 6.11 -1.66 -5.45
N PRO A 33 7.36 -1.15 -5.52
CA PRO A 33 8.29 -1.67 -6.51
C PRO A 33 8.58 -3.14 -6.20
N GLU A 34 8.68 -3.97 -7.24
CA GLU A 34 8.83 -5.43 -7.12
C GLU A 34 9.91 -5.88 -6.09
N PRO A 35 11.14 -5.33 -6.07
CA PRO A 35 12.16 -5.73 -5.10
C PRO A 35 11.80 -5.44 -3.63
N ALA A 36 10.94 -4.45 -3.37
CA ALA A 36 10.49 -4.13 -2.03
C ALA A 36 9.35 -5.06 -1.56
N TRP A 37 8.62 -5.65 -2.50
CA TRP A 37 7.53 -6.59 -2.22
C TRP A 37 8.02 -7.98 -1.85
N GLU A 38 8.98 -8.52 -2.59
CA GLU A 38 9.49 -9.89 -2.41
C GLU A 38 9.81 -10.28 -0.96
N PRO A 39 10.60 -9.51 -0.18
CA PRO A 39 10.89 -9.86 1.21
C PRO A 39 9.63 -9.85 2.10
N LYS A 40 8.65 -8.98 1.81
CA LYS A 40 7.39 -8.90 2.57
C LYS A 40 6.47 -10.07 2.27
N ARG A 41 6.34 -10.44 0.99
CA ARG A 41 5.65 -11.66 0.55
C ARG A 41 6.23 -12.88 1.26
N ASP A 42 7.55 -13.03 1.22
CA ASP A 42 8.22 -14.21 1.77
C ASP A 42 8.05 -14.31 3.29
N GLU A 43 8.06 -13.17 3.99
CA GLU A 43 7.75 -13.12 5.43
C GLU A 43 6.34 -13.64 5.74
N VAL A 44 5.34 -13.19 4.99
CA VAL A 44 3.95 -13.61 5.14
C VAL A 44 3.78 -15.09 4.79
N LEU A 45 4.43 -15.57 3.73
CA LEU A 45 4.35 -16.97 3.29
C LEU A 45 4.98 -17.95 4.29
N ARG A 46 6.04 -17.54 5.01
CA ARG A 46 6.68 -18.35 6.05
C ARG A 46 5.79 -18.63 7.28
N LYS A 47 4.74 -17.84 7.52
CA LYS A 47 3.82 -18.07 8.64
C LYS A 47 3.02 -19.36 8.43
N SER A 48 2.66 -20.07 9.50
CA SER A 48 1.87 -21.29 9.40
C SER A 48 0.47 -21.00 8.83
N SER A 49 0.04 -21.77 7.84
CA SER A 49 -1.34 -21.67 7.30
C SER A 49 -2.40 -22.26 8.25
N PHE A 50 -1.98 -22.99 9.30
CA PHE A 50 -2.88 -23.51 10.34
C PHE A 50 -3.20 -22.48 11.42
N GLU A 51 -2.47 -21.35 11.47
CA GLU A 51 -2.83 -20.24 12.34
C GLU A 51 -3.88 -19.36 11.61
N PRO A 52 -5.09 -19.19 12.17
CA PRO A 52 -6.19 -18.52 11.46
C PRO A 52 -5.88 -17.09 11.00
N ARG A 53 -5.18 -16.27 11.81
CA ARG A 53 -4.86 -14.88 11.45
C ARG A 53 -3.83 -14.81 10.33
N ALA A 54 -2.83 -15.67 10.34
CA ALA A 54 -1.85 -15.81 9.27
C ALA A 54 -2.50 -16.25 7.96
N ALA A 55 -3.45 -17.19 8.01
CA ALA A 55 -4.20 -17.59 6.82
C ALA A 55 -5.04 -16.44 6.24
N LEU A 56 -5.67 -15.62 7.08
CA LEU A 56 -6.39 -14.41 6.64
C LEU A 56 -5.43 -13.38 6.04
N LEU A 57 -4.28 -13.12 6.68
CA LEU A 57 -3.27 -12.20 6.20
C LEU A 57 -2.70 -12.63 4.84
N LYS A 58 -2.43 -13.93 4.65
CA LYS A 58 -2.00 -14.48 3.35
C LYS A 58 -3.04 -14.25 2.26
N ARG A 59 -4.32 -14.52 2.54
CA ARG A 59 -5.41 -14.27 1.57
C ARG A 59 -5.53 -12.80 1.20
N LEU A 60 -5.35 -11.92 2.19
CA LEU A 60 -5.44 -10.48 1.97
C LEU A 60 -4.24 -9.93 1.20
N LEU A 61 -3.01 -10.17 1.67
CA LEU A 61 -1.81 -9.59 1.07
C LEU A 61 -1.31 -10.37 -0.16
N VAL A 62 -1.25 -11.69 -0.10
CA VAL A 62 -0.73 -12.48 -1.23
C VAL A 62 -1.87 -12.77 -2.22
N GLY A 63 -3.08 -13.06 -1.72
CA GLY A 63 -4.22 -13.37 -2.59
C GLY A 63 -4.71 -12.20 -3.45
N PHE A 64 -4.54 -10.95 -3.00
CA PHE A 64 -4.81 -9.76 -3.80
C PHE A 64 -3.58 -9.22 -4.55
N ALA A 65 -2.41 -9.83 -4.40
CA ALA A 65 -1.21 -9.35 -5.07
C ALA A 65 -1.35 -9.48 -6.60
N GLN A 66 -1.14 -8.37 -7.32
CA GLN A 66 -1.14 -8.31 -8.77
C GLN A 66 0.11 -7.58 -9.24
N GLU A 67 0.87 -8.23 -10.11
CA GLU A 67 2.00 -7.62 -10.80
C GLU A 67 1.48 -6.73 -11.93
N GLU A 68 2.00 -5.51 -11.99
CA GLU A 68 1.63 -4.50 -12.97
C GLU A 68 2.87 -3.77 -13.46
N SER A 69 2.78 -3.15 -14.63
CA SER A 69 3.84 -2.32 -15.17
C SER A 69 3.36 -0.89 -15.35
N MET A 70 4.22 0.07 -15.01
CA MET A 70 3.96 1.47 -15.28
C MET A 70 4.11 1.73 -16.78
N ASP A 71 3.10 2.34 -17.40
CA ASP A 71 3.16 2.72 -18.81
C ASP A 71 4.07 3.93 -19.05
N ALA A 72 4.34 4.26 -20.32
CA ALA A 72 5.18 5.39 -20.71
C ALA A 72 4.65 6.76 -20.21
N ALA A 73 3.36 6.86 -19.88
CA ALA A 73 2.76 8.07 -19.31
C ALA A 73 2.83 8.10 -17.76
N GLY A 74 3.45 7.09 -17.14
CA GLY A 74 3.55 6.98 -15.69
C GLY A 74 2.27 6.49 -15.03
N ARG A 75 1.42 5.74 -15.74
CA ARG A 75 0.15 5.22 -15.20
C ARG A 75 0.27 3.73 -14.90
N VAL A 76 -0.41 3.31 -13.85
CA VAL A 76 -0.52 1.91 -13.42
C VAL A 76 -1.98 1.49 -13.54
N LEU A 77 -2.23 0.32 -14.14
CA LEU A 77 -3.56 -0.25 -14.18
C LEU A 77 -3.92 -0.75 -12.77
N VAL A 78 -5.13 -0.43 -12.31
CA VAL A 78 -5.67 -1.02 -11.08
C VAL A 78 -6.91 -1.80 -11.49
N SER A 79 -6.89 -3.11 -11.26
CA SER A 79 -7.96 -4.01 -11.66
C SER A 79 -9.31 -3.64 -11.02
N PRO A 80 -10.44 -4.02 -11.62
CA PRO A 80 -11.76 -3.75 -11.04
C PRO A 80 -11.94 -4.31 -9.62
N SER A 81 -11.38 -5.50 -9.32
CA SER A 81 -11.47 -6.11 -8.00
C SER A 81 -10.73 -5.32 -6.93
N LEU A 82 -9.52 -4.83 -7.22
CA LEU A 82 -8.76 -3.98 -6.30
C LEU A 82 -9.43 -2.61 -6.12
N ARG A 83 -9.96 -2.03 -7.19
CA ARG A 83 -10.75 -0.78 -7.11
C ARG A 83 -11.96 -0.95 -6.23
N GLN A 84 -12.70 -2.05 -6.38
CA GLN A 84 -13.87 -2.36 -5.56
C GLN A 84 -13.48 -2.56 -4.09
N PHE A 85 -12.39 -3.29 -3.83
CA PHE A 85 -11.91 -3.53 -2.47
C PHE A 85 -11.58 -2.22 -1.74
N ALA A 86 -10.80 -1.35 -2.38
CA ALA A 86 -10.33 -0.09 -1.79
C ALA A 86 -11.25 1.10 -2.07
N GLN A 87 -12.43 0.85 -2.66
CA GLN A 87 -13.45 1.87 -2.97
C GLN A 87 -12.89 3.04 -3.78
N LEU A 88 -11.97 2.76 -4.71
CA LEU A 88 -11.31 3.79 -5.51
C LEU A 88 -12.23 4.33 -6.58
N GLU A 89 -12.61 5.60 -6.45
CA GLU A 89 -13.41 6.33 -7.41
C GLU A 89 -12.56 7.30 -8.25
N LYS A 90 -13.00 8.55 -8.40
CA LYS A 90 -12.35 9.57 -9.23
C LYS A 90 -11.13 10.18 -8.55
N GLN A 91 -11.24 10.48 -7.26
CA GLN A 91 -10.16 11.04 -6.45
C GLN A 91 -9.46 9.92 -5.68
N VAL A 92 -8.14 9.86 -5.84
CA VAL A 92 -7.29 8.84 -5.22
C VAL A 92 -6.10 9.54 -4.58
N TRP A 93 -5.89 9.26 -3.29
CA TRP A 93 -4.71 9.71 -2.57
C TRP A 93 -3.57 8.73 -2.78
N LEU A 94 -2.37 9.27 -3.02
CA LEU A 94 -1.12 8.51 -3.05
C LEU A 94 -0.28 8.94 -1.84
N VAL A 95 -0.15 8.07 -0.86
CA VAL A 95 0.56 8.35 0.40
C VAL A 95 1.85 7.54 0.43
N GLY A 96 2.99 8.19 0.64
CA GLY A 96 4.30 7.53 0.65
C GLY A 96 4.66 7.02 2.04
N GLN A 97 5.02 5.74 2.15
CA GLN A 97 5.39 5.05 3.40
C GLN A 97 6.88 4.66 3.41
N GLY A 98 7.71 5.38 2.65
CA GLY A 98 9.12 5.06 2.42
C GLY A 98 9.30 3.97 1.36
N SER A 99 9.11 2.70 1.70
CA SER A 99 9.38 1.57 0.79
C SER A 99 8.30 1.32 -0.26
N HIS A 100 7.13 1.92 -0.10
CA HIS A 100 5.94 1.72 -0.92
C HIS A 100 5.00 2.91 -0.81
N PHE A 101 3.95 2.88 -1.61
CA PHE A 101 2.85 3.82 -1.51
C PHE A 101 1.58 3.12 -1.06
N GLU A 102 0.68 3.88 -0.45
CA GLU A 102 -0.70 3.51 -0.24
C GLU A 102 -1.60 4.28 -1.21
N LEU A 103 -2.58 3.59 -1.78
CA LEU A 103 -3.64 4.15 -2.61
C LEU A 103 -4.95 4.12 -1.85
N TRP A 104 -5.49 5.30 -1.58
CA TRP A 104 -6.74 5.45 -0.83
C TRP A 104 -7.82 6.13 -1.67
N SER A 105 -9.06 5.76 -1.41
CA SER A 105 -10.20 6.59 -1.80
C SER A 105 -10.20 7.88 -0.97
N ASP A 106 -10.88 8.91 -1.49
CA ASP A 106 -11.01 10.18 -0.78
C ASP A 106 -11.66 10.03 0.59
N GLU A 107 -12.77 9.28 0.65
CA GLU A 107 -13.48 8.96 1.89
C GLU A 107 -12.62 8.09 2.82
N GLY A 108 -11.94 7.06 2.30
CA GLY A 108 -11.11 6.16 3.09
C GLY A 108 -9.95 6.89 3.75
N TRP A 109 -9.28 7.79 3.03
CA TRP A 109 -8.20 8.60 3.58
C TRP A 109 -8.70 9.61 4.61
N SER A 110 -9.81 10.29 4.32
CA SER A 110 -10.42 11.25 5.25
C SER A 110 -10.77 10.59 6.60
N ASN A 111 -11.42 9.42 6.55
CA ASN A 111 -11.73 8.63 7.75
C ASN A 111 -10.47 8.17 8.50
N GLN A 112 -9.39 7.88 7.78
CA GLN A 112 -8.12 7.48 8.38
C GLN A 112 -7.41 8.66 9.06
N LEU A 113 -7.45 9.85 8.44
CA LEU A 113 -6.94 11.10 9.03
C LEU A 113 -7.71 11.46 10.30
N GLU A 114 -9.03 11.34 10.31
CA GLU A 114 -9.84 11.60 11.51
C GLU A 114 -9.43 10.69 12.68
N LYS A 115 -9.16 9.40 12.42
CA LYS A 115 -8.63 8.49 13.45
C LYS A 115 -7.26 8.93 13.97
N MET A 116 -6.35 9.35 13.08
CA MET A 116 -5.02 9.82 13.46
C MET A 116 -5.12 11.08 14.33
N VAL A 117 -5.94 12.04 13.92
CA VAL A 117 -6.17 13.30 14.65
C VAL A 117 -6.84 13.04 16.00
N ALA A 118 -7.79 12.11 16.06
CA ALA A 118 -8.48 11.74 17.30
C ALA A 118 -7.55 11.10 18.34
N ILE A 119 -6.49 10.41 17.90
CA ILE A 119 -5.44 9.89 18.80
C ILE A 119 -4.58 11.04 19.35
N GLY A 120 -4.36 12.10 18.56
CA GLY A 120 -3.64 13.29 19.00
C GLY A 120 -2.19 13.02 19.38
N VAL A 121 -1.76 13.53 20.55
CA VAL A 121 -0.38 13.36 21.05
C VAL A 121 -0.05 11.91 21.43
N ASP A 122 -1.06 11.08 21.68
CA ASP A 122 -0.89 9.65 21.98
C ASP A 122 -0.59 8.81 20.73
N LEU A 123 -0.38 9.46 19.58
CA LEU A 123 -0.04 8.80 18.32
C LEU A 123 1.37 8.21 18.37
N LEU A 124 2.24 8.79 19.20
CA LEU A 124 3.59 8.30 19.37
C LEU A 124 3.56 6.92 20.04
N PRO A 125 4.13 5.88 19.40
CA PRO A 125 4.21 4.57 20.01
C PRO A 125 5.11 4.60 21.26
N PRO A 126 4.93 3.66 22.20
CA PRO A 126 5.82 3.54 23.36
C PRO A 126 7.29 3.43 22.93
N GLY A 127 8.17 4.21 23.57
CA GLY A 127 9.61 4.29 23.24
C GLY A 127 9.97 5.33 22.17
N MET A 128 9.01 6.17 21.75
CA MET A 128 9.20 7.25 20.79
C MET A 128 8.86 8.63 21.39
N GLU A 129 8.93 8.75 22.72
CA GLU A 129 8.53 9.96 23.46
C GLU A 129 9.43 11.17 23.15
N ASP A 130 10.70 10.93 22.78
CA ASP A 130 11.68 11.96 22.42
C ASP A 130 11.61 12.38 20.94
N PHE A 131 10.67 11.85 20.17
CA PHE A 131 10.53 12.18 18.75
C PHE A 131 9.91 13.57 18.56
N SER A 132 10.71 14.53 18.12
CA SER A 132 10.26 15.88 17.78
C SER A 132 9.70 15.95 16.36
N LEU A 133 8.42 16.34 16.23
CA LEU A 133 7.74 16.63 14.96
C LEU A 133 8.08 18.02 14.41
#